data_AF-A0A653TLJ0-F1
#
_entry.id   AF-A0A653TLJ0-F1
#
_cell.length_a   1.000
_cell.length_b   1.000
_cell.length_c   1.000
_cell.angle_alpha   90.00
_cell.angle_beta   90.00
_cell.angle_gamma   90.00
#
_symmetry.space_group_name_H-M   'P 1'
#
loop_
_entity.id
_entity.type
_entity.pdbx_description
1 polymer ?
#
loop_
_entity_poly.entity_id
_entity_poly.type
_entity_poly.pdbx_seq_one_letter_code
_entity_poly.pdbx_strand_id
1 'polypeptide(L)'
;MDVVLAAGGAPWEAAAIREIEGSSQLRLVRRCVDVADLLAVAETDLAAAALVTADLTGLDADAVYRLEHAGVRVAAVEADDALCRALGIERTLLLGSLDVVARDAPAPRHAPEEERAPLIAVWGPAGAPGRSTVALGLASAAAARGSDTVLVDADTYGGSLGQALSVLDDVCLQRA
;
A
#
# COMPACT_ATOMS: atom_id res chain seq x y z
N MET A 1 5.17 -20.66 -2.72
CA MET A 1 4.59 -19.33 -2.58
C MET A 1 3.83 -19.03 -3.85
N ASP A 2 2.56 -18.72 -3.70
CA ASP A 2 1.67 -18.46 -4.83
C ASP A 2 1.84 -17.02 -5.30
N VAL A 3 2.09 -16.84 -6.59
CA VAL A 3 2.37 -15.54 -7.20
C VAL A 3 1.50 -15.30 -8.42
N VAL A 4 1.18 -14.04 -8.67
CA VAL A 4 0.61 -13.57 -9.94
C VAL A 4 1.61 -12.74 -10.71
N LEU A 5 1.43 -12.71 -12.03
CA LEU A 5 2.29 -11.97 -12.95
C LEU A 5 1.44 -10.95 -13.71
N ALA A 6 1.84 -9.67 -13.69
CA ALA A 6 1.26 -8.64 -14.54
C ALA A 6 2.37 -7.91 -15.29
N ALA A 7 2.75 -8.50 -16.42
CA ALA A 7 3.83 -7.97 -17.24
C ALA A 7 3.35 -6.94 -18.27
N GLY A 8 2.04 -6.85 -18.57
CA GLY A 8 1.52 -5.89 -19.55
C GLY A 8 2.13 -6.01 -20.95
N GLY A 9 2.66 -7.19 -21.32
CA GLY A 9 3.40 -7.41 -22.57
C GLY A 9 4.90 -7.06 -22.51
N ALA A 10 5.46 -6.86 -21.32
CA ALA A 10 6.89 -6.61 -21.14
C ALA A 10 7.74 -7.74 -21.75
N PRO A 11 8.92 -7.43 -22.33
CA PRO A 11 9.74 -8.40 -23.05
C PRO A 11 10.25 -9.54 -22.17
N TRP A 12 10.27 -9.34 -20.85
CA TRP A 12 10.70 -10.32 -19.87
C TRP A 12 9.61 -11.33 -19.47
N GLU A 13 8.34 -11.14 -19.85
CA GLU A 13 7.20 -11.95 -19.38
C GLU A 13 7.45 -13.46 -19.58
N ALA A 14 7.85 -13.85 -20.79
CA ALA A 14 8.08 -15.25 -21.12
C ALA A 14 9.27 -15.85 -20.34
N ALA A 15 10.27 -15.04 -19.99
CA ALA A 15 11.40 -15.48 -19.18
C ALA A 15 11.00 -15.67 -17.72
N ALA A 16 10.23 -14.73 -17.17
CA ALA A 16 9.70 -14.82 -15.81
C ALA A 16 8.80 -16.04 -15.62
N ILE A 17 7.92 -16.34 -16.59
CA ILE A 17 7.07 -17.55 -16.53
C ILE A 17 7.93 -18.81 -16.46
N ARG A 18 8.94 -18.95 -17.32
CA ARG A 18 9.84 -20.12 -17.32
C ARG A 18 10.60 -20.26 -16.01
N GLU A 19 11.05 -19.15 -15.45
CA GLU A 19 11.74 -19.14 -14.16
C GLU A 19 10.82 -19.59 -13.02
N ILE A 20 9.58 -19.06 -12.97
CA ILE A 20 8.58 -19.45 -11.96
C ILE A 20 8.21 -20.93 -12.10
N GLU A 21 7.99 -21.43 -13.32
CA GLU A 21 7.69 -22.84 -13.58
C GLU A 21 8.85 -23.78 -13.23
N GLY A 22 10.09 -23.30 -13.35
CA GLY A 22 11.30 -24.02 -12.95
C GLY A 22 11.62 -23.96 -11.46
N SER A 23 10.97 -23.06 -10.71
CA SER A 23 11.19 -22.86 -9.28
C SER A 23 10.43 -23.88 -8.44
N SER A 24 11.06 -24.35 -7.35
CA SER A 24 10.37 -25.12 -6.31
C SER A 24 9.72 -24.23 -5.24
N GLN A 25 10.02 -22.92 -5.25
CA GLN A 25 9.56 -21.97 -4.23
C GLN A 25 8.37 -21.15 -4.69
N LEU A 26 8.19 -20.98 -6.01
CA LEU A 26 7.14 -20.16 -6.60
C LEU A 26 6.11 -21.03 -7.34
N ARG A 27 4.87 -20.55 -7.39
CA ARG A 27 3.79 -21.13 -8.20
C ARG A 27 3.03 -20.00 -8.86
N LEU A 28 3.01 -19.98 -10.19
CA LEU A 28 2.20 -19.02 -10.93
C LEU A 28 0.73 -19.41 -10.84
N VAL A 29 -0.07 -18.59 -10.18
CA VAL A 29 -1.52 -18.80 -10.04
C VAL A 29 -2.28 -18.18 -11.20
N ARG A 30 -1.89 -16.96 -11.59
CA ARG A 30 -2.56 -16.25 -12.67
C ARG A 30 -1.62 -15.26 -13.37
N ARG A 31 -1.83 -15.12 -14.66
CA ARG A 31 -1.33 -14.01 -15.47
C ARG A 31 -2.42 -12.96 -15.56
N CYS A 32 -2.21 -11.85 -14.87
CA CYS A 32 -3.10 -10.71 -14.89
C CYS A 32 -2.74 -9.81 -16.08
N VAL A 33 -3.75 -9.35 -16.80
CA VAL A 33 -3.56 -8.51 -18.00
C VAL A 33 -3.40 -7.04 -17.65
N ASP A 34 -4.01 -6.60 -16.56
CA ASP A 34 -3.99 -5.21 -16.09
C ASP A 34 -4.17 -5.13 -14.56
N VAL A 35 -4.20 -3.91 -14.03
CA VAL A 35 -4.36 -3.64 -12.60
C VAL A 35 -5.74 -4.04 -12.08
N ALA A 36 -6.79 -3.92 -12.87
CA ALA A 36 -8.13 -4.35 -12.44
C ALA A 36 -8.15 -5.86 -12.19
N ASP A 37 -7.47 -6.63 -13.04
CA ASP A 37 -7.35 -8.08 -12.88
C ASP A 37 -6.44 -8.46 -11.70
N LEU A 38 -5.37 -7.69 -11.46
CA LEU A 38 -4.53 -7.85 -10.26
C LEU A 38 -5.33 -7.66 -8.97
N LEU A 39 -6.08 -6.55 -8.88
CA LEU A 39 -6.91 -6.24 -7.70
C LEU A 39 -7.99 -7.30 -7.49
N ALA A 40 -8.61 -7.78 -8.56
CA ALA A 40 -9.61 -8.85 -8.46
C ALA A 40 -9.03 -10.15 -7.90
N VAL A 41 -7.77 -10.50 -8.22
CA VAL A 41 -7.12 -11.68 -7.63
C VAL A 41 -6.72 -11.45 -6.17
N ALA A 42 -6.31 -10.24 -5.81
CA ALA A 42 -5.93 -9.92 -4.44
C ALA A 42 -7.07 -10.17 -3.44
N GLU A 43 -8.32 -9.95 -3.85
CA GLU A 43 -9.52 -10.21 -3.04
C GLU A 43 -9.84 -11.72 -2.86
N THR A 44 -9.09 -12.62 -3.49
CA THR A 44 -9.39 -14.07 -3.48
C THR A 44 -8.50 -14.89 -2.55
N ASP A 45 -7.53 -14.27 -1.86
CA ASP A 45 -6.50 -14.94 -1.04
C ASP A 45 -5.68 -16.01 -1.82
N LEU A 46 -5.74 -16.00 -3.15
CA LEU A 46 -5.06 -16.99 -3.99
C LEU A 46 -3.60 -16.63 -4.29
N ALA A 47 -3.14 -15.42 -3.95
CA ALA A 47 -1.81 -14.94 -4.26
C ALA A 47 -1.16 -14.27 -3.05
N ALA A 48 0.10 -14.60 -2.80
CA ALA A 48 0.89 -13.97 -1.74
C ALA A 48 1.82 -12.86 -2.27
N ALA A 49 2.05 -12.80 -3.58
CA ALA A 49 2.72 -11.68 -4.24
C ALA A 49 2.28 -11.47 -5.68
N ALA A 50 2.50 -10.25 -6.16
CA ALA A 50 2.35 -9.81 -7.54
C ALA A 50 3.71 -9.37 -8.08
N LEU A 51 4.16 -10.02 -9.15
CA LEU A 51 5.31 -9.64 -9.94
C LEU A 51 4.83 -8.76 -11.09
N VAL A 52 5.20 -7.48 -11.10
CA VAL A 52 4.63 -6.48 -12.01
C VAL A 52 5.71 -5.77 -12.84
N THR A 53 5.32 -5.25 -13.99
CA THR A 53 6.11 -4.19 -14.66
C THR A 53 5.76 -2.84 -14.05
N ALA A 54 6.75 -1.97 -13.82
CA ALA A 54 6.52 -0.68 -13.17
C ALA A 54 5.78 0.33 -14.07
N ASP A 55 5.75 0.10 -15.37
CA ASP A 55 5.04 0.90 -16.38
C ASP A 55 3.66 0.33 -16.74
N LEU A 56 3.14 -0.61 -15.93
CA LEU A 56 1.85 -1.23 -16.17
C LEU A 56 0.74 -0.16 -16.17
N THR A 57 -0.07 -0.13 -17.23
CA THR A 57 -1.16 0.84 -17.37
C THR A 57 -2.10 0.79 -16.16
N GLY A 58 -2.26 1.93 -15.49
CA GLY A 58 -3.12 2.09 -14.31
C GLY A 58 -2.47 1.69 -12.99
N LEU A 59 -1.18 1.33 -12.98
CA LEU A 59 -0.44 1.09 -11.75
C LEU A 59 -0.03 2.44 -11.15
N ASP A 60 -0.53 2.72 -9.95
CA ASP A 60 -0.20 3.88 -9.15
C ASP A 60 -0.01 3.49 -7.68
N ALA A 61 0.31 4.47 -6.83
CA ALA A 61 0.53 4.23 -5.41
C ALA A 61 -0.71 3.71 -4.66
N ASP A 62 -1.92 4.07 -5.10
CA ASP A 62 -3.16 3.57 -4.48
C ASP A 62 -3.39 2.10 -4.85
N ALA A 63 -3.13 1.71 -6.09
CA ALA A 63 -3.18 0.32 -6.52
C ALA A 63 -2.18 -0.55 -5.74
N VAL A 64 -0.93 -0.09 -5.59
CA VAL A 64 0.08 -0.80 -4.79
C VAL A 64 -0.35 -0.91 -3.33
N TYR A 65 -0.82 0.18 -2.74
CA TYR A 65 -1.34 0.19 -1.36
C TYR A 65 -2.48 -0.83 -1.17
N ARG A 66 -3.44 -0.89 -2.09
CA ARG A 66 -4.56 -1.84 -2.02
C ARG A 66 -4.10 -3.29 -2.11
N LEU A 67 -3.17 -3.60 -3.02
CA LEU A 67 -2.59 -4.94 -3.14
C LEU A 67 -1.91 -5.36 -1.83
N GLU A 68 -1.08 -4.49 -1.27
CA GLU A 68 -0.39 -4.77 0.00
C GLU A 68 -1.37 -4.87 1.18
N HIS A 69 -2.43 -4.06 1.21
CA HIS A 69 -3.47 -4.12 2.23
C HIS A 69 -4.28 -5.42 2.14
N ALA A 70 -4.46 -5.97 0.94
CA ALA A 70 -5.03 -7.28 0.70
C ALA A 70 -4.03 -8.44 0.96
N GLY A 71 -2.82 -8.14 1.46
CA GLY A 71 -1.80 -9.14 1.79
C GLY A 71 -0.96 -9.62 0.59
N VAL A 72 -1.17 -9.03 -0.61
CA VAL A 72 -0.40 -9.33 -1.81
C VAL A 72 0.83 -8.43 -1.88
N ARG A 73 2.02 -9.00 -1.68
CA ARG A 73 3.28 -8.24 -1.81
C ARG A 73 3.54 -7.83 -3.25
N VAL A 74 3.87 -6.58 -3.49
CA VAL A 74 4.19 -6.11 -4.85
C VAL A 74 5.70 -6.08 -5.03
N ALA A 75 6.18 -6.63 -6.15
CA ALA A 75 7.57 -6.51 -6.57
C ALA A 75 7.64 -6.20 -8.07
N ALA A 76 8.42 -5.18 -8.42
CA ALA A 76 8.65 -4.79 -9.80
C ALA A 76 9.79 -5.64 -10.40
N VAL A 77 9.65 -6.05 -11.65
CA VAL A 77 10.67 -6.85 -12.37
C VAL A 77 11.37 -5.99 -13.41
N GLU A 78 12.70 -6.00 -13.43
CA GLU A 78 13.55 -5.25 -14.38
C GLU A 78 13.19 -3.74 -14.46
N ALA A 79 12.88 -3.14 -13.31
CA ALA A 79 12.39 -1.77 -13.21
C ALA A 79 13.41 -0.79 -12.61
N ASP A 80 13.18 0.51 -12.84
CA ASP A 80 13.96 1.59 -12.22
C ASP A 80 13.52 1.85 -10.76
N ASP A 81 14.48 1.94 -9.85
CA ASP A 81 14.24 2.09 -8.41
C ASP A 81 13.61 3.45 -8.02
N ALA A 82 13.80 4.51 -8.82
CA ALA A 82 13.16 5.79 -8.53
C ALA A 82 11.67 5.74 -8.87
N LEU A 83 11.32 5.14 -10.02
CA LEU A 83 9.93 4.90 -10.40
C LEU A 83 9.23 3.96 -9.39
N CYS A 84 9.88 2.85 -9.00
CA CYS A 84 9.30 1.92 -8.02
C CYS A 84 8.98 2.61 -6.70
N ARG A 85 9.90 3.42 -6.17
CA ARG A 85 9.65 4.18 -4.93
C ARG A 85 8.52 5.19 -5.06
N ALA A 86 8.38 5.85 -6.20
CA ALA A 86 7.27 6.78 -6.44
C ALA A 86 5.89 6.07 -6.45
N LEU A 87 5.86 4.80 -6.86
CA LEU A 87 4.67 3.94 -6.81
C LEU A 87 4.47 3.25 -5.45
N GLY A 88 5.39 3.41 -4.49
CA GLY A 88 5.35 2.71 -3.21
C GLY A 88 5.81 1.24 -3.28
N ILE A 89 6.45 0.82 -4.38
CA ILE A 89 7.02 -0.53 -4.51
C ILE A 89 8.39 -0.54 -3.83
N GLU A 90 8.50 -1.28 -2.74
CA GLU A 90 9.75 -1.40 -1.98
C GLU A 90 10.75 -2.40 -2.59
N ARG A 91 10.30 -3.26 -3.51
CA ARG A 91 11.10 -4.38 -4.05
C ARG A 91 11.21 -4.32 -5.56
N THR A 92 12.45 -4.23 -6.03
CA THR A 92 12.83 -4.45 -7.42
C THR A 92 13.56 -5.80 -7.53
N LEU A 93 13.15 -6.63 -8.47
CA LEU A 93 13.73 -7.94 -8.74
C LEU A 93 14.33 -7.98 -10.14
N LEU A 94 15.39 -8.76 -10.27
CA LEU A 94 15.99 -9.09 -11.55
C LEU A 94 15.55 -10.50 -11.96
N LEU A 95 15.45 -10.71 -13.27
CA LEU A 95 15.30 -12.05 -13.83
C LEU A 95 16.47 -12.96 -13.37
N GLY A 96 16.15 -14.21 -13.08
CA GLY A 96 17.04 -15.20 -12.50
C GLY A 96 17.13 -15.13 -10.96
N SER A 97 16.39 -14.23 -10.32
CA SER A 97 16.35 -14.07 -8.86
C SER A 97 14.92 -13.84 -8.33
N LEU A 98 13.88 -14.25 -9.06
CA LEU A 98 12.49 -14.03 -8.64
C LEU A 98 12.15 -14.74 -7.33
N ASP A 99 12.79 -15.88 -7.04
CA ASP A 99 12.63 -16.64 -5.79
C ASP A 99 12.94 -15.85 -4.52
N VAL A 100 13.67 -14.73 -4.62
CA VAL A 100 13.94 -13.84 -3.48
C VAL A 100 12.63 -13.33 -2.85
N VAL A 101 11.56 -13.17 -3.63
CA VAL A 101 10.23 -12.76 -3.13
C VAL A 101 9.64 -13.75 -2.12
N ALA A 102 10.05 -15.02 -2.20
CA ALA A 102 9.65 -16.06 -1.25
C ALA A 102 10.53 -16.11 0.00
N ARG A 103 11.80 -15.69 -0.09
CA ARG A 103 12.74 -15.67 1.05
C ARG A 103 12.53 -14.47 1.95
N ASP A 104 12.19 -13.33 1.35
CA ASP A 104 11.85 -12.09 2.05
C ASP A 104 10.38 -12.03 2.50
N ALA A 105 9.64 -13.14 2.35
CA ALA A 105 8.31 -13.26 2.92
C ALA A 105 8.46 -13.21 4.46
N PRO A 106 7.96 -12.17 5.14
CA PRO A 106 7.74 -12.30 6.58
C PRO A 106 6.74 -13.44 6.76
N ALA A 107 6.86 -14.20 7.86
CA ALA A 107 5.86 -15.20 8.22
C ALA A 107 4.45 -14.59 8.05
N PRO A 108 3.48 -15.36 7.51
CA PRO A 108 2.15 -14.83 7.20
C PRO A 108 1.65 -14.06 8.40
N ARG A 109 1.55 -12.73 8.24
CA ARG A 109 0.82 -11.88 9.16
C ARG A 109 -0.62 -12.31 9.00
N HIS A 110 -1.04 -13.28 9.81
CA HIS A 110 -2.39 -13.22 10.33
C HIS A 110 -2.48 -11.82 10.91
N ALA A 111 -3.21 -10.92 10.24
CA ALA A 111 -3.60 -9.70 10.91
C ALA A 111 -4.11 -10.17 12.27
N PRO A 112 -3.56 -9.67 13.39
CA PRO A 112 -4.33 -9.78 14.61
C PRO A 112 -5.73 -9.28 14.24
N GLU A 113 -6.79 -9.80 14.85
CA GLU A 113 -7.96 -8.95 15.05
C GLU A 113 -7.45 -7.76 15.88
N GLU A 114 -6.78 -6.82 15.24
CA GLU A 114 -6.52 -5.50 15.78
C GLU A 114 -7.92 -4.96 15.94
N GLU A 115 -8.32 -4.82 17.20
CA GLU A 115 -9.50 -4.13 17.63
C GLU A 115 -9.44 -2.74 16.98
N ARG A 116 -10.00 -2.62 15.76
CA ARG A 116 -9.87 -1.43 14.94
C ARG A 116 -10.52 -0.30 15.72
N ALA A 117 -9.73 0.71 16.08
CA ALA A 117 -10.28 1.89 16.71
C ALA A 117 -11.31 2.54 15.77
N PRO A 118 -12.44 3.06 16.28
CA PRO A 118 -13.42 3.75 15.45
C PRO A 118 -12.80 4.92 14.67
N LEU A 119 -12.91 4.90 13.34
CA LEU A 119 -12.45 5.99 12.46
C LEU A 119 -13.60 6.96 12.15
N ILE A 120 -13.39 8.25 12.41
CA ILE A 120 -14.35 9.31 12.08
C ILE A 120 -13.71 10.27 11.09
N ALA A 121 -14.25 10.35 9.87
CA ALA A 121 -13.88 11.36 8.89
C ALA A 121 -14.82 12.57 9.00
N VAL A 122 -14.27 13.79 8.92
CA VAL A 122 -15.05 15.04 8.83
C VAL A 122 -14.80 15.67 7.46
N TRP A 123 -15.78 15.59 6.56
CA TRP A 123 -15.67 16.09 5.20
C TRP A 123 -16.80 17.07 4.85
N GLY A 124 -16.67 17.76 3.73
CA GLY A 124 -17.64 18.73 3.22
C GLY A 124 -17.20 19.30 1.87
N PRO A 125 -18.03 20.11 1.20
CA PRO A 125 -17.68 20.76 -0.06
C PRO A 125 -16.47 21.71 0.12
N ALA A 126 -15.86 22.13 -0.99
CA ALA A 126 -14.71 23.04 -0.97
C ALA A 126 -14.98 24.27 -0.10
N GLY A 127 -14.07 24.55 0.83
CA GLY A 127 -14.18 25.68 1.77
C GLY A 127 -15.21 25.51 2.89
N ALA A 128 -15.86 24.33 3.05
CA ALA A 128 -16.87 24.08 4.08
C ALA A 128 -16.40 24.59 5.45
N PRO A 129 -16.97 25.72 5.92
CA PRO A 129 -16.44 26.43 7.07
C PRO A 129 -16.73 25.63 8.34
N GLY A 130 -15.73 25.50 9.20
CA GLY A 130 -15.86 24.85 10.50
C GLY A 130 -15.60 23.34 10.53
N ARG A 131 -15.21 22.69 9.41
CA ARG A 131 -14.81 21.26 9.42
C ARG A 131 -13.71 20.98 10.45
N SER A 132 -12.64 21.77 10.44
CA SER A 132 -11.55 21.64 11.42
C SER A 132 -12.03 21.86 12.86
N THR A 133 -12.98 22.78 13.08
CA THR A 133 -13.59 23.01 14.40
C THR A 133 -14.40 21.80 14.86
N VAL A 134 -15.17 21.18 13.97
CA VAL A 134 -15.94 19.97 14.26
C VAL A 134 -15.01 18.79 14.56
N ALA A 135 -13.97 18.58 13.74
CA ALA A 135 -12.98 17.54 13.96
C ALA A 135 -12.27 17.70 15.31
N LEU A 136 -11.84 18.92 15.63
CA LEU A 136 -11.22 19.25 16.92
C LEU A 136 -12.18 19.04 18.10
N GLY A 137 -13.45 19.45 17.95
CA GLY A 137 -14.47 19.27 18.99
C GLY A 137 -14.77 17.80 19.27
N LEU A 138 -14.86 16.97 18.23
CA LEU A 138 -15.03 15.52 18.35
C LEU A 138 -13.84 14.87 19.05
N ALA A 139 -12.62 15.21 18.63
CA ALA A 139 -11.40 14.69 19.26
C ALA A 139 -11.29 15.10 20.74
N SER A 140 -11.57 16.36 21.04
CA SER A 140 -11.57 16.88 22.42
C SER A 140 -12.62 16.18 23.29
N ALA A 141 -13.84 15.97 22.77
CA ALA A 141 -14.89 15.26 23.49
C ALA A 141 -14.54 13.78 23.73
N ALA A 142 -13.92 13.10 22.76
CA ALA A 142 -13.46 11.72 22.90
C ALA A 142 -12.33 11.61 23.95
N ALA A 143 -11.31 12.47 23.85
CA ALA A 143 -10.21 12.53 24.81
C ALA A 143 -10.71 12.83 26.24
N ALA A 144 -11.66 13.76 26.40
CA ALA A 144 -12.26 14.07 27.69
C ALA A 144 -13.03 12.91 28.32
N ARG A 145 -13.44 11.91 27.52
CA ARG A 145 -14.06 10.66 27.99
C ARG A 145 -13.06 9.55 28.28
N GLY A 146 -11.76 9.82 28.15
CA GLY A 146 -10.67 8.88 28.40
C GLY A 146 -10.38 7.93 27.24
N SER A 147 -10.84 8.23 26.02
CA SER A 147 -10.48 7.47 24.83
C SER A 147 -9.11 7.90 24.30
N ASP A 148 -8.23 6.94 24.05
CA ASP A 148 -6.99 7.18 23.29
C ASP A 148 -7.37 7.69 21.89
N THR A 149 -7.08 8.97 21.65
CA THR A 149 -7.60 9.71 20.50
C THR A 149 -6.46 10.30 19.68
N VAL A 150 -6.46 10.02 18.38
CA VAL A 150 -5.57 10.66 17.40
C VAL A 150 -6.40 11.57 16.51
N LEU A 151 -5.94 12.81 16.33
CA LEU A 151 -6.52 13.77 15.39
C LEU A 151 -5.51 14.01 14.26
N VAL A 152 -5.95 13.82 13.02
CA VAL A 152 -5.13 13.99 11.81
C VAL A 152 -5.65 15.17 10.99
N ASP A 153 -4.77 16.12 10.65
CA ASP A 153 -5.09 17.16 9.67
C ASP A 153 -4.89 16.61 8.26
N ALA A 154 -5.99 16.23 7.61
CA ALA A 154 -5.99 15.70 6.25
C ALA A 154 -6.39 16.76 5.19
N ASP A 155 -6.47 18.05 5.56
CA ASP A 155 -6.77 19.13 4.62
C ASP A 155 -5.49 19.68 3.98
N THR A 156 -5.19 19.21 2.77
CA THR A 156 -4.00 19.62 2.01
C THR A 156 -4.07 21.05 1.44
N TYR A 157 -5.23 21.71 1.51
CA TYR A 157 -5.44 23.05 0.96
C TYR A 157 -5.47 24.15 2.03
N GLY A 158 -5.91 23.82 3.25
CA GLY A 158 -6.16 24.79 4.31
C GLY A 158 -5.96 24.23 5.72
N GLY A 159 -4.96 23.36 5.91
CA GLY A 159 -4.59 22.80 7.20
C GLY A 159 -4.49 23.89 8.27
N SER A 160 -5.29 23.74 9.32
CA SER A 160 -5.50 24.76 10.37
C SER A 160 -5.46 24.18 11.77
N LEU A 161 -5.36 22.86 11.92
CA LEU A 161 -5.37 22.21 13.23
C LEU A 161 -4.07 22.45 13.99
N GLY A 162 -2.90 22.46 13.32
CA GLY A 162 -1.62 22.78 13.95
C GLY A 162 -1.64 24.18 14.59
N GLN A 163 -2.19 25.18 13.88
CA GLN A 163 -2.38 26.52 14.42
C GLN A 163 -3.38 26.55 15.59
N ALA A 164 -4.54 25.88 15.44
CA ALA A 164 -5.56 25.83 16.47
C ALA A 164 -5.07 25.15 17.77
N LEU A 165 -4.15 24.19 17.66
CA LEU A 165 -3.56 23.46 18.78
C LEU A 165 -2.25 24.07 19.30
N SER A 166 -1.76 25.16 18.68
CA SER A 166 -0.42 25.72 18.94
C SER A 166 0.72 24.70 18.78
N VAL A 167 0.52 23.71 17.90
CA VAL A 167 1.53 22.74 17.47
C VAL A 167 2.02 23.23 16.11
N LEU A 168 2.98 24.17 16.15
CA LEU A 168 3.50 24.85 14.97
C LEU A 168 4.80 24.24 14.44
N ASP A 169 5.45 23.40 15.25
CA ASP A 169 6.73 22.77 14.91
C ASP A 169 6.55 21.29 14.56
N ASP A 170 7.05 20.89 13.40
CA ASP A 170 7.30 19.49 13.06
C ASP A 170 8.51 19.00 13.85
N VAL A 171 8.28 18.28 14.94
CA VAL A 171 9.33 17.46 15.55
C VAL A 171 9.42 16.17 14.73
N CYS A 172 10.20 16.21 13.64
CA CYS A 172 10.72 14.97 13.08
C CYS A 172 11.56 14.31 14.17
N LEU A 173 11.03 13.27 14.81
CA LEU A 173 11.81 12.38 15.67
C LEU A 173 12.92 11.75 14.81
N GLN A 174 14.06 12.43 14.69
CA GLN A 174 15.31 11.81 14.28
C GLN A 174 15.67 10.81 15.37
N ARG A 175 15.43 9.52 15.10
CA ARG A 175 15.91 8.43 15.94
C ARG A 175 17.43 8.55 16.05
N ALA A 176 17.92 8.77 17.28
CA ALA A 176 19.33 8.69 17.64
C ALA A 176 19.82 7.23 17.64
#